data_AF-A0A9Q4FRA9-F1
#
_entry.id   AF-A0A9Q4FRA9-F1
#
_cell.length_a   1.000
_cell.length_b   1.000
_cell.length_c   1.000
_cell.angle_alpha   90.00
_cell.angle_beta   90.00
_cell.angle_gamma   90.00
#
_symmetry.space_group_name_H-M   'P 1'
#
loop_
_entity.id
_entity.type
_entity.pdbx_description
1 polymer ?
#
loop_
_entity_poly.entity_id
_entity_poly.type
_entity_poly.pdbx_seq_one_letter_code
_entity_poly.pdbx_strand_id
1 'polypeptide(L)' 'MSRKEFDASRMRRMKRVAARYGLTILTADKVKVLGQPGGHAVREDATFKIVYGDVPKPFSASLDEVESYLDALEAGEE' A
#
# COMPACT_ATOMS: atom_id res chain seq x y z
N MET A 1 9.19 7.08 -20.67
CA MET A 1 8.43 6.29 -19.68
C MET A 1 7.16 7.02 -19.31
N SER A 2 6.02 6.35 -19.36
CA SER A 2 4.73 6.90 -18.91
C SER A 2 4.63 6.85 -17.38
N ARG A 3 3.88 7.77 -16.77
CA ARG A 3 3.59 7.77 -15.32
C ARG A 3 3.07 6.39 -14.84
N LYS A 4 2.28 5.73 -15.68
CA LYS A 4 1.75 4.39 -15.41
C LYS A 4 2.84 3.32 -15.26
N GLU A 5 3.91 3.39 -16.06
CA GLU A 5 5.03 2.46 -16.00
C GLU A 5 5.87 2.68 -14.74
N PHE A 6 6.02 3.95 -14.35
CA PHE A 6 6.68 4.35 -13.11
C PHE A 6 5.93 3.83 -11.89
N ASP A 7 4.61 4.04 -11.81
CA ASP A 7 3.79 3.56 -10.70
C ASP A 7 3.80 2.02 -10.61
N ALA A 8 3.80 1.32 -11.74
CA ALA A 8 3.93 -0.14 -11.77
C ALA A 8 5.29 -0.63 -11.27
N SER A 9 6.38 0.06 -11.64
CA SER A 9 7.73 -0.23 -11.14
C SER A 9 7.82 -0.02 -9.63
N ARG A 10 7.28 1.11 -9.15
CA ARG A 10 7.22 1.46 -7.73
C ARG A 10 6.45 0.42 -6.92
N MET A 11 5.27 0.01 -7.40
CA MET A 11 4.47 -1.04 -6.76
C MET A 11 5.25 -2.36 -6.61
N ARG A 12 6.02 -2.76 -7.62
CA ARG A 12 6.86 -3.97 -7.53
C ARG A 12 7.97 -3.82 -6.49
N ARG A 13 8.55 -2.63 -6.34
CA ARG A 13 9.53 -2.34 -5.27
C ARG A 13 8.87 -2.46 -3.91
N MET A 14 7.77 -1.76 -3.68
CA MET A 14 7.06 -1.75 -2.40
C MET A 14 6.60 -3.15 -1.98
N LYS A 15 6.07 -3.96 -2.91
CA LYS A 15 5.70 -5.36 -2.60
C LYS A 15 6.88 -6.21 -2.12
N ARG A 16 8.09 -5.98 -2.65
CA ARG A 16 9.29 -6.68 -2.16
C ARG A 16 9.70 -6.24 -0.77
N VAL A 17 9.53 -4.96 -0.44
CA VAL A 17 9.80 -4.43 0.90
C VAL A 17 8.79 -4.99 1.89
N ALA A 18 7.50 -4.83 1.61
CA ALA A 18 6.39 -5.31 2.44
C ALA A 18 6.52 -6.82 2.77
N ALA A 19 6.88 -7.64 1.77
CA ALA A 19 7.07 -9.07 1.98
C ALA A 19 8.16 -9.42 3.01
N ARG A 20 9.18 -8.56 3.21
CA ARG A 20 10.22 -8.78 4.24
C ARG A 20 9.67 -8.64 5.66
N TYR A 21 8.59 -7.88 5.82
CA TYR A 21 7.92 -7.61 7.09
C TYR A 21 6.65 -8.45 7.27
N GLY A 22 6.40 -9.44 6.41
CA GLY A 22 5.15 -10.20 6.45
C GLY A 22 3.92 -9.36 6.14
N LEU A 23 4.08 -8.35 5.28
CA LEU A 23 3.02 -7.43 4.88
C LEU A 23 2.64 -7.64 3.40
N THR A 24 1.35 -7.59 3.12
CA THR A 24 0.78 -7.63 1.76
C THR A 24 0.10 -6.31 1.43
N ILE A 25 0.49 -5.70 0.31
CA ILE A 25 -0.18 -4.53 -0.25
C ILE A 25 -1.37 -5.00 -1.09
N LEU A 26 -2.57 -4.63 -0.66
CA LEU A 26 -3.82 -4.88 -1.36
C LEU A 26 -4.17 -3.67 -2.23
N THR A 27 -4.64 -3.91 -3.44
CA THR A 27 -5.13 -2.88 -4.36
C THR A 27 -6.61 -3.12 -4.65
N ALA A 28 -7.44 -2.10 -4.50
CA ALA A 28 -8.86 -2.21 -4.83
C ALA A 28 -9.05 -2.31 -6.34
N ASP A 29 -9.68 -3.39 -6.80
CA ASP A 29 -9.90 -3.64 -8.23
C ASP A 29 -10.95 -2.69 -8.84
N LYS A 30 -11.83 -2.13 -7.99
CA LYS A 30 -12.89 -1.18 -8.37
C LYS A 30 -12.79 0.14 -7.61
N VAL A 31 -11.64 0.82 -7.68
CA VAL A 31 -11.41 2.17 -7.11
C VAL A 31 -12.49 3.18 -7.52
N LYS A 32 -13.06 3.01 -8.73
CA LYS A 32 -13.96 3.99 -9.37
C LYS A 32 -15.30 4.24 -8.67
N VAL A 33 -15.76 3.37 -7.78
CA VAL A 33 -17.11 3.52 -7.18
C VAL A 33 -17.15 4.62 -6.11
N LEU A 34 -16.02 4.97 -5.50
CA LEU A 34 -15.97 5.90 -4.36
C LEU A 34 -15.45 7.31 -4.68
N GLY A 35 -14.98 7.57 -5.91
CA GLY A 35 -14.60 8.92 -6.35
C GLY A 35 -13.46 9.58 -5.55
N GLN A 36 -12.64 8.81 -4.84
CA GLN A 36 -11.56 9.32 -3.99
C GLN A 36 -10.17 8.92 -4.51
N PRO A 37 -9.14 9.76 -4.28
CA PRO A 37 -7.76 9.34 -4.41
C PRO A 37 -7.45 8.34 -3.29
N GLY A 38 -6.83 7.21 -3.64
CA GLY A 38 -6.59 6.11 -2.71
C GLY A 38 -7.27 4.83 -3.16
N GLY A 39 -6.50 3.74 -3.13
CA GLY A 39 -6.94 2.43 -3.61
C GLY A 39 -6.08 1.31 -3.06
N HIS A 40 -5.35 1.59 -1.98
CA HIS A 40 -4.37 0.69 -1.40
C HIS A 40 -4.62 0.51 0.09
N ALA A 41 -4.29 -0.67 0.58
CA ALA A 41 -4.26 -1.00 1.99
C ALA A 41 -3.08 -1.95 2.25
N VAL A 42 -2.56 -1.94 3.46
CA VAL A 42 -1.50 -2.87 3.88
C VAL A 42 -2.09 -3.84 4.90
N ARG A 43 -1.91 -5.13 4.65
CA ARG A 43 -2.39 -6.23 5.49
C ARG A 43 -1.21 -6.98 6.09
N GLU A 44 -1.30 -7.34 7.36
CA GLU A 44 -0.38 -8.29 7.98
C GLU A 44 -0.75 -9.72 7.61
N ASP A 45 0.22 -10.52 7.16
CA ASP A 45 -0.01 -11.88 6.68
C ASP A 45 -0.24 -12.89 7.82
N ALA A 46 0.31 -12.62 9.01
CA ALA A 46 0.10 -13.49 10.18
C ALA A 46 -1.34 -13.44 10.70
N THR A 47 -1.94 -12.24 10.74
CA THR A 47 -3.25 -12.02 11.36
C THR A 47 -4.36 -11.72 10.35
N PHE A 48 -4.01 -11.48 9.08
CA PHE A 48 -4.89 -11.01 8.01
C PHE A 48 -5.56 -9.66 8.31
N LYS A 49 -5.12 -8.92 9.32
CA LYS A 49 -5.66 -7.61 9.67
C LYS A 49 -5.07 -6.53 8.76
N ILE A 50 -5.89 -5.54 8.42
CA ILE A 50 -5.41 -4.33 7.76
C ILE A 50 -4.71 -3.47 8.82
N VAL A 51 -3.43 -3.19 8.59
CA VAL A 51 -2.59 -2.38 9.48
C VAL A 51 -2.49 -0.93 8.99
N TYR A 52 -2.78 -0.68 7.71
CA TYR A 52 -2.75 0.67 7.15
C TYR A 52 -3.70 0.83 5.95
N GLY A 53 -4.24 2.05 5.75
CA GLY A 53 -5.07 2.39 4.58
C GLY A 53 -6.54 1.95 4.64
N ASP A 54 -7.08 1.70 5.83
CA ASP A 54 -8.49 1.31 6.06
C ASP A 54 -9.36 2.43 6.66
N VAL A 55 -8.76 3.56 7.04
CA VAL A 55 -9.43 4.65 7.77
C VAL A 55 -9.20 5.96 7.00
N PRO A 56 -10.26 6.75 6.72
CA PRO A 56 -11.63 6.65 7.24
C PRO A 56 -12.51 5.60 6.53
N LYS A 57 -12.03 5.01 5.43
CA LYS A 57 -12.73 3.99 4.65
C LYS A 57 -11.74 2.96 4.12
N PRO A 58 -12.21 1.74 3.79
CA PRO A 58 -11.35 0.74 3.19
C PRO A 58 -10.65 1.21 1.92
N PHE A 59 -9.37 0.83 1.81
CA PHE A 59 -8.50 1.15 0.67
C PHE A 59 -8.37 2.66 0.40
N SER A 60 -8.31 3.46 1.47
CA SER A 60 -8.18 4.91 1.39
C SER A 60 -6.74 5.37 1.14
N ALA A 61 -5.73 4.52 1.32
CA ALA A 61 -4.35 4.94 1.13
C ALA A 61 -3.96 5.06 -0.36
N SER A 62 -3.20 6.11 -0.63
CA SER A 62 -2.47 6.35 -1.88
C SER A 62 -1.17 5.54 -1.94
N LEU A 63 -0.53 5.52 -3.11
CA LEU A 63 0.79 4.89 -3.27
C LEU A 63 1.87 5.61 -2.44
N ASP A 64 1.77 6.93 -2.30
CA ASP A 64 2.74 7.75 -1.57
C ASP A 64 2.70 7.48 -0.07
N GLU A 65 1.50 7.32 0.47
CA GLU A 65 1.28 6.96 1.87
C GLU A 65 1.77 5.55 2.19
N VAL A 66 1.50 4.57 1.31
CA VAL A 66 2.00 3.20 1.50
C VAL A 66 3.52 3.14 1.39
N GLU A 67 4.13 3.88 0.46
CA GLU A 67 5.59 3.93 0.38
C GLU A 67 6.19 4.53 1.65
N SER A 68 5.65 5.64 2.13
CA SER A 68 6.13 6.29 3.36
C SER A 68 6.03 5.39 4.58
N TYR A 69 4.94 4.63 4.71
CA TYR A 69 4.77 3.63 5.78
C TYR A 69 5.83 2.53 5.71
N LEU A 70 6.12 2.01 4.52
CA LEU A 70 7.14 0.96 4.34
C LEU A 70 8.56 1.49 4.55
N ASP A 71 8.84 2.72 4.12
CA ASP A 71 10.15 3.36 4.32
C ASP A 71 10.40 3.63 5.82
N ALA A 72 9.37 4.00 6.60
CA ALA A 72 9.47 4.13 8.07
C ALA A 72 9.79 2.78 8.75
N LEU A 73 9.14 1.70 8.31
CA LEU A 73 9.44 0.34 8.79
C LEU A 73 10.87 -0.10 8.42
N GLU A 74 11.38 0.32 7.26
CA GLU A 74 12.75 0.03 6.83
C GLU A 74 13.79 0.86 7.60
N ALA A 75 13.45 2.08 8.00
CA ALA A 75 14.29 2.93 8.84
C ALA A 75 14.37 2.45 10.31
N GLY A 76 13.50 1.52 10.72
CA GLY A 76 13.43 1.05 12.12
C GLY A 76 12.80 2.06 13.06
N GLU A 77 12.00 3.00 12.52
CA GLU A 77 11.18 3.89 13.32
C GLU A 77 9.91 3.11 13.73
N GLU A 78 10.01 2.45 14.89
CA GLU A 78 8.90 1.76 15.59
C GLU A 78 8.02 2.75 16.38
#